data_AF-A0A2D6KTJ6-F1
#
_entry.id   AF-A0A2D6KTJ6-F1
#
_cell.length_a   1.000
_cell.length_b   1.000
_cell.length_c   1.000
_cell.angle_alpha   90.00
_cell.angle_beta   90.00
_cell.angle_gamma   90.00
#
_symmetry.space_group_name_H-M   'P 1'
#
loop_
_entity.id
_entity.type
_entity.pdbx_description
1 polymer ?
#
loop_
_entity_poly.entity_id
_entity_poly.type
_entity_poly.pdbx_seq_one_letter_code
_entity_poly.pdbx_strand_id
1 'polypeptide(L)'
;MKLEELKKIVKEKIENLEFVPYFSSKFEQRPYLTKELVKFSLKDFDNYLGFQKHFVKGTSRFRIGIKLSGKYVLVVVLEIEKEHLNIVTAWKTSRKWQKAIQK
;
A
#
# COMPACT_ATOMS: atom_id res chain seq x y z
N MET A 1 -11.11 0.35 -12.51
CA MET A 1 -11.32 0.45 -11.05
C MET A 1 -10.97 1.86 -10.62
N LYS A 2 -11.82 2.50 -9.82
CA LYS A 2 -11.59 3.86 -9.28
C LYS A 2 -10.91 3.82 -7.92
N LEU A 3 -10.41 4.97 -7.44
CA LEU A 3 -9.77 5.06 -6.12
C LEU A 3 -10.76 4.74 -5.00
N GLU A 4 -12.01 5.20 -5.13
CA GLU A 4 -13.10 4.96 -4.19
C GLU A 4 -13.42 3.45 -4.08
N GLU A 5 -13.40 2.73 -5.19
CA GLU A 5 -13.58 1.27 -5.21
C GLU A 5 -12.44 0.57 -4.48
N LEU A 6 -11.19 0.99 -4.71
CA LEU A 6 -10.04 0.43 -3.97
C LEU A 6 -10.14 0.70 -2.48
N LYS A 7 -10.51 1.92 -2.08
CA LYS A 7 -10.72 2.30 -0.67
C LYS A 7 -11.76 1.39 -0.03
N LYS A 8 -12.88 1.12 -0.72
CA LYS A 8 -13.92 0.21 -0.24
C LYS A 8 -13.38 -1.21 -0.03
N ILE A 9 -12.67 -1.77 -1.03
CA ILE A 9 -12.09 -3.11 -0.93
C ILE A 9 -11.08 -3.19 0.21
N VAL A 10 -10.20 -2.20 0.35
CA VAL A 10 -9.23 -2.15 1.44
C VAL A 10 -9.96 -2.09 2.78
N LYS A 11 -10.97 -1.24 2.93
CA LYS A 11 -11.76 -1.11 4.16
C LYS A 11 -12.43 -2.42 4.58
N GLU A 12 -13.02 -3.16 3.64
CA GLU A 12 -13.70 -4.43 3.91
C GLU A 12 -12.74 -5.53 4.36
N LYS A 13 -11.48 -5.51 3.89
CA LYS A 13 -10.53 -6.61 4.09
C LYS A 13 -9.37 -6.28 5.02
N ILE A 14 -9.31 -5.07 5.57
CA ILE A 14 -8.17 -4.61 6.38
C ILE A 14 -7.96 -5.42 7.67
N GLU A 15 -9.04 -6.03 8.18
CA GLU A 15 -8.99 -6.91 9.35
C GLU A 15 -8.35 -8.27 9.01
N ASN A 16 -8.44 -8.72 7.76
CA ASN A 16 -7.81 -9.93 7.23
C ASN A 16 -6.53 -9.62 6.43
N LEU A 17 -5.72 -8.71 6.96
CA LEU A 17 -4.47 -8.28 6.32
C LEU A 17 -3.31 -9.18 6.69
N GLU A 18 -2.62 -9.72 5.69
CA GLU A 18 -1.44 -10.56 5.85
C GLU A 18 -0.20 -9.89 5.28
N PHE A 19 0.95 -10.07 5.93
CA PHE A 19 2.24 -9.60 5.41
C PHE A 19 2.97 -10.78 4.79
N VAL A 20 3.25 -10.69 3.48
CA VAL A 20 3.99 -11.73 2.77
C VAL A 20 5.37 -11.92 3.44
N PRO A 21 5.91 -13.14 3.59
CA PRO A 21 7.18 -13.36 4.30
C PRO A 21 8.34 -12.49 3.82
N TYR A 22 8.43 -12.23 2.50
CA TYR A 22 9.42 -11.33 1.90
C TYR A 22 9.33 -9.88 2.43
N PHE A 23 8.14 -9.42 2.80
CA PHE A 23 7.94 -8.12 3.43
C PHE A 23 8.75 -8.00 4.71
N SER A 24 8.73 -9.06 5.54
CA SER A 24 9.35 -9.03 6.88
C SER A 24 10.88 -8.94 6.79
N SER A 25 11.49 -9.55 5.78
CA SER A 25 12.95 -9.47 5.52
C SER A 25 13.44 -8.04 5.23
N LYS A 26 12.54 -7.11 4.89
CA LYS A 26 12.87 -5.71 4.60
C LYS A 26 12.81 -4.81 5.83
N PHE A 27 12.29 -5.29 6.96
CA PHE A 27 12.26 -4.52 8.21
C PHE A 27 13.65 -4.26 8.77
N GLU A 28 14.53 -5.26 8.72
CA GLU A 28 15.92 -5.13 9.17
C GLU A 28 16.68 -4.04 8.40
N GLN A 29 16.30 -3.81 7.14
CA GLN A 29 16.90 -2.78 6.28
C GLN A 29 16.23 -1.41 6.43
N ARG A 30 15.07 -1.31 7.09
CA ARG A 30 14.23 -0.11 7.15
C ARG A 30 13.52 0.00 8.51
N PRO A 31 14.23 0.42 9.57
CA PRO A 31 13.69 0.44 10.94
C PRO A 31 12.47 1.36 11.11
N TYR A 32 12.27 2.34 10.22
CA TYR A 32 11.11 3.24 10.23
C TYR A 32 9.83 2.62 9.67
N LEU A 33 9.94 1.51 8.95
CA LEU A 33 8.80 0.80 8.41
C LEU A 33 8.40 -0.22 9.46
N THR A 34 7.17 -0.18 9.96
CA THR A 34 6.63 -1.22 10.87
C THR A 34 5.31 -1.75 10.31
N LYS A 35 4.88 -2.94 10.75
CA LYS A 35 3.59 -3.51 10.34
C LYS A 35 2.45 -2.59 10.77
N GLU A 36 2.58 -2.02 11.96
CA GLU A 36 1.64 -1.10 12.60
C GLU A 36 1.52 0.18 11.78
N LEU A 37 2.64 0.76 11.33
CA LEU A 37 2.62 1.96 10.48
C LEU A 37 1.87 1.70 9.18
N VAL A 38 2.09 0.55 8.54
CA VAL A 38 1.40 0.20 7.29
C VAL A 38 -0.08 -0.01 7.52
N LYS A 39 -0.47 -0.76 8.57
CA LYS A 39 -1.88 -0.96 8.93
C LYS A 39 -2.57 0.37 9.22
N PHE A 40 -1.95 1.23 10.05
CA PHE A 40 -2.46 2.56 10.37
C PHE A 40 -2.65 3.40 9.11
N SER A 41 -1.62 3.47 8.26
CA SER A 41 -1.65 4.24 7.01
C SER A 41 -2.73 3.74 6.04
N LEU A 42 -2.94 2.43 5.97
CA LEU A 42 -3.98 1.84 5.11
C LEU A 42 -5.40 2.15 5.61
N LYS A 43 -5.60 2.37 6.91
CA LYS A 43 -6.89 2.81 7.48
C LYS A 43 -7.15 4.30 7.25
N ASP A 44 -6.13 5.08 6.92
CA ASP A 44 -6.21 6.53 6.69
C ASP A 44 -6.52 6.85 5.20
N PHE A 45 -7.77 6.62 4.82
CA PHE A 45 -8.22 6.76 3.42
C PHE A 45 -8.13 8.18 2.87
N ASP A 46 -8.21 9.21 3.72
CA ASP A 46 -8.14 10.61 3.29
C ASP A 46 -6.74 10.99 2.78
N ASN A 47 -5.72 10.27 3.24
CA ASN A 47 -4.35 10.46 2.81
C ASN A 47 -3.96 9.61 1.59
N TYR A 48 -4.90 8.88 0.97
CA TYR A 48 -4.62 8.15 -0.27
C TYR A 48 -4.47 9.15 -1.42
N LEU A 49 -3.29 9.15 -2.05
CA LEU A 49 -2.93 10.04 -3.15
C LEU A 49 -3.31 9.47 -4.52
N GLY A 50 -3.51 8.15 -4.60
CA GLY A 50 -3.76 7.42 -5.84
C GLY A 50 -3.18 6.01 -5.78
N PHE A 51 -3.38 5.25 -6.86
CA PHE A 51 -2.81 3.92 -6.99
C PHE A 51 -2.45 3.60 -8.45
N GLN A 52 -1.54 2.64 -8.63
CA GLN A 52 -1.30 1.99 -9.90
C GLN A 52 -1.68 0.52 -9.80
N LYS A 53 -2.43 0.03 -10.79
CA LYS A 53 -2.69 -1.40 -10.95
C LYS A 53 -1.61 -2.00 -11.86
N HIS A 54 -1.00 -3.08 -11.41
CA HIS A 54 -0.04 -3.89 -12.16
C HIS A 54 -0.54 -5.34 -12.18
N PHE A 55 -0.32 -6.05 -13.27
CA PHE A 55 -0.61 -7.48 -13.34
C PHE A 55 0.70 -8.24 -13.34
N VAL A 56 0.90 -9.11 -12.34
CA VAL A 56 2.14 -9.86 -12.16
C VAL A 56 1.80 -11.30 -11.87
N LYS A 57 2.30 -12.23 -12.70
CA LYS A 57 2.16 -13.68 -12.51
C LYS A 57 0.71 -14.16 -12.25
N GLY A 58 -0.27 -13.58 -12.93
CA GLY A 58 -1.68 -13.95 -12.76
C GLY A 58 -2.45 -13.19 -11.67
N THR A 59 -1.77 -12.36 -10.88
CA THR A 59 -2.38 -11.62 -9.76
C THR A 59 -2.38 -10.11 -10.02
N SER A 60 -3.47 -9.45 -9.66
CA SER A 60 -3.55 -7.98 -9.65
C SER A 60 -2.85 -7.41 -8.42
N ARG A 61 -1.77 -6.65 -8.66
CA ARG A 61 -1.05 -5.86 -7.66
C ARG A 61 -1.48 -4.41 -7.70
N PHE A 62 -1.65 -3.82 -6.54
CA PHE A 62 -1.98 -2.42 -6.39
C PHE A 62 -0.86 -1.74 -5.62
N ARG A 63 -0.25 -0.74 -6.25
CA ARG A 63 0.73 0.13 -5.62
C ARG A 63 0.02 1.41 -5.21
N ILE A 64 -0.23 1.57 -3.92
CA ILE A 64 -0.93 2.71 -3.32
C ILE A 64 0.08 3.72 -2.81
N GLY A 65 -0.13 5.00 -3.11
CA GLY A 65 0.59 6.09 -2.48
C GLY A 65 -0.23 6.69 -1.34
N ILE A 66 0.30 6.68 -0.12
CA ILE A 66 -0.34 7.22 1.08
C ILE A 66 0.52 8.36 1.62
N LYS A 67 -0.08 9.53 1.77
CA LYS A 67 0.59 10.73 2.29
C LYS A 67 0.95 10.52 3.76
N LEU A 68 2.24 10.62 4.10
CA LEU A 68 2.69 10.66 5.50
C LEU A 68 2.86 12.10 6.00
N SER A 69 3.44 12.96 5.16
CA SER A 69 3.66 14.37 5.49
C SER A 69 3.71 15.22 4.22
N GLY A 70 3.94 16.54 4.37
CA GLY A 70 4.16 17.46 3.25
C GLY A 70 5.29 17.04 2.29
N LYS A 71 6.27 16.26 2.75
CA LYS A 71 7.46 15.86 1.98
C LYS A 71 7.48 14.39 1.58
N TYR A 72 6.79 13.53 2.34
CA TYR A 72 6.95 12.08 2.24
C TYR A 72 5.64 11.36 1.91
N VAL A 73 5.78 10.25 1.19
CA VAL A 73 4.73 9.31 0.82
C VAL A 73 5.18 7.92 1.23
N LEU A 74 4.28 7.16 1.85
CA LEU A 74 4.40 5.73 2.00
C LEU A 74 3.82 5.07 0.75
N VAL A 75 4.63 4.31 0.05
CA VAL A 75 4.17 3.45 -1.03
C VAL A 75 3.92 2.07 -0.45
N VAL A 76 2.71 1.54 -0.63
CA VAL A 76 2.33 0.19 -0.21
C VAL A 76 1.95 -0.61 -1.44
N VAL A 77 2.56 -1.78 -1.61
CA VAL A 77 2.20 -2.74 -2.66
C VAL A 77 1.40 -3.85 -2.02
N LEU A 78 0.18 -4.03 -2.49
CA LEU A 78 -0.73 -5.05 -2.02
C LEU A 78 -1.33 -5.88 -3.15
N GLU A 79 -1.70 -7.11 -2.82
CA GLU A 79 -2.47 -8.02 -3.66
C GLU A 79 -3.84 -8.22 -3.02
N ILE A 80 -4.88 -8.16 -3.84
CA ILE A 80 -6.26 -8.36 -3.39
C ILE A 80 -6.64 -9.78 -3.77
N GLU A 81 -6.81 -10.64 -2.76
CA GLU A 81 -7.35 -11.98 -2.92
C GLU A 81 -8.83 -12.01 -2.51
N LYS A 82 -9.49 -13.17 -2.66
CA LYS A 82 -10.92 -13.31 -2.36
C LYS A 82 -11.26 -12.95 -0.92
N GLU A 83 -10.43 -13.34 0.05
CA GLU A 83 -10.72 -13.16 1.48
C GLU A 83 -9.67 -12.31 2.20
N HIS A 84 -8.46 -12.23 1.66
CA HIS A 84 -7.31 -11.61 2.29
C HIS A 84 -6.77 -10.42 1.51
N LEU A 85 -6.04 -9.57 2.22
CA LEU A 85 -5.30 -8.46 1.64
C LEU A 85 -3.81 -8.65 1.95
N ASN A 86 -3.05 -9.03 0.93
CA ASN A 86 -1.66 -9.41 1.07
C ASN A 86 -0.76 -8.19 0.86
N ILE A 87 -0.01 -7.80 1.88
CA ILE A 87 0.97 -6.73 1.79
C ILE A 87 2.30 -7.33 1.33
N VAL A 88 2.66 -7.03 0.08
CA VAL A 88 3.86 -7.55 -0.59
C VAL A 88 5.11 -6.79 -0.17
N THR A 89 5.06 -5.46 -0.20
CA THR A 89 6.17 -4.59 0.22
C THR A 89 5.68 -3.17 0.49
N ALA A 90 6.45 -2.39 1.25
CA ALA A 90 6.21 -0.97 1.42
C ALA A 90 7.53 -0.20 1.55
N TRP A 91 7.51 1.08 1.22
CA TRP A 91 8.66 1.97 1.40
C TRP A 91 8.25 3.43 1.48
N LYS A 92 9.06 4.23 2.15
CA LYS A 92 8.94 5.67 2.16
C LYS A 92 9.68 6.25 0.96
N THR A 93 9.06 7.21 0.28
CA THR A 93 9.69 7.97 -0.81
C THR A 93 9.31 9.45 -0.72
N SER A 94 9.99 10.28 -1.50
CA SER A 94 9.65 11.70 -1.66
C SER A 94 8.34 11.86 -2.45
N ARG A 95 7.56 12.88 -2.13
CA ARG A 95 6.41 13.31 -2.94
C ARG A 95 6.75 13.63 -4.40
N LYS A 96 8.02 13.83 -4.78
CA LYS A 96 8.39 13.96 -6.20
C LYS A 96 7.95 12.74 -7.03
N TRP A 97 7.90 11.55 -6.42
CA TRP A 97 7.42 10.33 -7.05
C TRP A 97 5.90 10.35 -7.35
N GLN A 98 5.13 11.19 -6.65
CA GLN A 98 3.67 11.32 -6.79
C GLN A 98 3.23 11.74 -8.20
N LYS A 99 4.03 12.56 -8.90
CA LYS A 99 3.73 12.99 -10.29
C LYS A 99 3.65 11.81 -11.28
N ALA A 100 4.23 10.65 -10.95
CA ALA A 100 4.20 9.46 -11.81
C ALA A 100 2.96 8.58 -11.60
N ILE A 101 2.19 8.78 -10.51
CA ILE A 101 1.06 7.92 -10.11
C ILE A 101 -0.29 8.58 -10.39
N GLN A 102 -0.32 9.89 -10.68
CA GLN A 102 -1.54 10.67 -10.95
C GLN A 102 -1.93 10.70 -12.44
N LYS A 103 -1.39 9.81 -13.28
CA LYS A 103 -1.78 9.68 -14.69
C LYS A 103 -2.84 8.61 -14.87
#